data_AF-A0A3Q0IN45-F1
#
_entry.id   AF-A0A3Q0IN45-F1
#
_cell.length_a   1.000
_cell.length_b   1.000
_cell.length_c   1.000
_cell.angle_alpha   90.00
_cell.angle_beta   90.00
_cell.angle_gamma   90.00
#
_symmetry.space_group_name_H-M   'P 1'
#
loop_
_entity.id
_entity.type
_entity.pdbx_description
1 polymer ?
#
loop_
_entity_poly.entity_id
_entity_poly.type
_entity_poly.pdbx_seq_one_letter_code
_entity_poly.pdbx_strand_id
1 'polypeptide(L)'
;MHTCMWSLSATPGYRLELTISDVELGSNNADDCLKINDGEMVYSPVLLKVCQSGRNLSPVTTSGPQALVWPSDLPDVKGNTRLQITYRPVPGVPGCGGTFTFPEGDISSSQLQDSNR
;
A
#
# COMPACT_ATOMS: atom_id res chain seq x y z
N MET A 1 -14.63 7.27 -18.55
CA MET A 1 -14.21 6.29 -17.53
C MET A 1 -12.72 6.41 -17.33
N HIS A 2 -12.27 7.09 -16.28
CA HIS A 2 -10.86 7.10 -15.89
C HIS A 2 -10.77 6.72 -14.42
N THR A 3 -10.28 5.52 -14.15
CA THR A 3 -9.89 5.08 -12.81
C THR A 3 -8.49 5.62 -12.54
N CYS A 4 -8.34 6.55 -11.60
CA CYS A 4 -7.04 7.04 -11.19
C CYS A 4 -6.41 6.05 -10.20
N MET A 5 -5.20 5.58 -10.53
CA MET A 5 -4.40 4.71 -9.67
C MET A 5 -3.06 5.42 -9.41
N TRP A 6 -2.59 5.37 -8.18
CA TRP A 6 -1.32 5.97 -7.79
C TRP A 6 -0.37 4.86 -7.35
N SER A 7 0.70 4.66 -8.13
CA SER A 7 1.80 3.79 -7.76
C SER A 7 2.84 4.61 -7.01
N LEU A 8 3.17 4.17 -5.80
CA LEU A 8 4.19 4.77 -4.94
C LEU A 8 5.39 3.84 -4.89
N SER A 9 6.59 4.40 -5.02
CA SER A 9 7.83 3.63 -4.97
C SER A 9 8.92 4.34 -4.16
N ALA A 10 9.72 3.53 -3.48
CA ALA A 10 10.96 3.92 -2.81
C ALA A 10 12.15 3.13 -3.40
N THR A 11 13.35 3.53 -3.02
CA THR A 11 14.56 2.78 -3.35
C THR A 11 14.51 1.36 -2.73
N PRO A 12 15.01 0.32 -3.42
CA PRO A 12 15.14 -1.01 -2.84
C PRO A 12 15.85 -0.98 -1.46
N GLY A 13 15.36 -1.78 -0.52
CA GLY A 13 15.82 -1.77 0.87
C GLY A 13 15.11 -0.76 1.77
N TYR A 14 14.21 0.06 1.22
CA TYR A 14 13.29 0.90 1.99
C TYR A 14 11.85 0.37 1.92
N ARG A 15 11.04 0.83 2.85
CA ARG A 15 9.59 0.67 2.90
C ARG A 15 8.94 2.05 2.88
N LEU A 16 7.65 2.10 2.62
CA LEU A 16 6.86 3.32 2.65
C LEU A 16 6.04 3.33 3.94
N GLU A 17 6.17 4.41 4.71
CA GLU A 17 5.22 4.73 5.78
C GLU A 17 4.25 5.78 5.26
N LEU A 18 2.96 5.45 5.23
CA LEU A 18 1.89 6.28 4.71
C LEU A 18 1.05 6.82 5.88
N THR A 19 0.91 8.14 5.94
CA THR A 19 0.03 8.83 6.87
C THR A 19 -1.19 9.35 6.11
N ILE A 20 -2.38 8.93 6.52
CA ILE A 20 -3.64 9.29 5.88
C ILE A 20 -4.36 10.34 6.75
N SER A 21 -4.31 11.59 6.32
CA SER A 21 -4.84 12.73 7.09
C SER A 21 -6.35 12.88 6.91
N ASP A 22 -6.83 12.77 5.67
CA ASP A 22 -8.22 13.01 5.31
C ASP A 22 -8.61 12.14 4.11
N VAL A 23 -9.75 11.49 4.21
CA VAL A 23 -10.43 10.80 3.10
C VAL A 23 -11.88 11.23 3.14
N GLU A 24 -12.32 11.95 2.11
CA GLU A 24 -13.73 12.18 1.84
C GLU A 24 -14.06 11.38 0.58
N LEU A 25 -15.04 10.49 0.70
CA LEU A 25 -15.57 9.73 -0.43
C LEU A 25 -16.78 10.47 -1.00
N GLY A 26 -16.89 10.51 -2.32
CA GLY A 26 -18.03 11.15 -2.99
C GLY A 26 -19.36 10.42 -2.84
N SER A 27 -19.33 9.19 -2.30
CA SER A 27 -20.49 8.33 -2.04
C SER A 27 -20.30 7.53 -0.74
N ASN A 28 -21.41 7.09 -0.15
CA ASN A 28 -21.43 6.23 1.05
C ASN A 28 -21.79 4.78 0.71
N ASN A 29 -21.59 4.37 -0.55
CA ASN A 29 -21.86 2.99 -0.95
C ASN A 29 -20.76 2.08 -0.39
N ALA A 30 -21.14 0.92 0.13
CA ALA A 30 -20.19 -0.04 0.69
C ALA A 30 -19.21 -0.62 -0.36
N ASP A 31 -19.55 -0.49 -1.64
CA ASP A 31 -18.73 -0.94 -2.77
C ASP A 31 -17.72 0.14 -3.22
N ASP A 32 -17.97 1.40 -2.86
CA ASP A 32 -17.16 2.55 -3.26
C ASP A 32 -16.03 2.81 -2.25
N CYS A 33 -15.00 1.96 -2.25
CA CYS A 33 -13.90 2.06 -1.29
C CYS A 33 -12.58 2.52 -1.91
N LEU A 34 -11.78 3.28 -1.17
CA LEU A 34 -10.35 3.47 -1.47
C LEU A 34 -9.55 2.32 -0.87
N LYS A 35 -8.64 1.75 -1.67
CA LYS A 35 -7.72 0.70 -1.23
C LYS A 35 -6.27 1.17 -1.32
N ILE A 36 -5.47 0.74 -0.35
CA ILE A 36 -4.02 0.83 -0.34
C ILE A 36 -3.49 -0.60 -0.27
N ASN A 37 -2.79 -1.04 -1.31
CA ASN A 37 -2.20 -2.37 -1.38
C ASN A 37 -0.69 -2.33 -1.10
N ASP A 38 -0.20 -3.39 -0.45
CA ASP A 38 1.20 -3.66 -0.15
C ASP A 38 1.94 -4.25 -1.36
N GLY A 39 2.22 -3.41 -2.34
CA GLY A 39 2.85 -3.80 -3.60
C GLY A 39 2.30 -3.01 -4.78
N GLU A 40 2.74 -3.37 -5.97
CA GLU A 40 2.41 -2.63 -7.21
C GLU A 40 1.06 -3.02 -7.83
N MET A 41 0.42 -4.09 -7.35
CA MET A 41 -0.69 -4.72 -8.06
C MET A 41 -1.99 -4.65 -7.25
N VAL A 42 -3.13 -4.63 -7.94
CA VAL A 42 -4.46 -4.63 -7.30
C VAL A 42 -4.74 -5.91 -6.48
N TYR A 43 -4.03 -6.99 -6.79
CA TYR A 43 -4.10 -8.29 -6.09
C TYR A 43 -3.07 -8.43 -4.97
N SER A 44 -2.15 -7.46 -4.80
CA SER A 44 -1.25 -7.42 -3.65
C SER A 44 -2.05 -7.33 -2.34
N PRO A 45 -1.50 -7.76 -1.19
CA PRO A 45 -2.20 -7.69 0.10
C PRO A 45 -2.73 -6.28 0.40
N VAL A 46 -3.92 -6.16 0.99
CA VAL A 46 -4.52 -4.85 1.30
C VAL A 46 -4.03 -4.38 2.67
N LEU A 47 -3.36 -3.22 2.72
CA LEU A 47 -2.94 -2.56 3.97
C LEU A 47 -4.10 -1.79 4.60
N LEU A 48 -4.88 -1.10 3.78
CA LEU A 48 -5.99 -0.27 4.22
C LEU A 48 -7.11 -0.29 3.19
N LYS A 49 -8.35 -0.44 3.67
CA LYS A 49 -9.58 -0.29 2.89
C LYS A 49 -10.47 0.74 3.59
N VAL A 50 -10.81 1.82 2.89
CA VAL A 50 -11.62 2.92 3.41
C VAL A 50 -12.91 3.01 2.59
N CYS A 51 -14.05 2.67 3.19
CA CYS A 51 -15.37 2.72 2.54
C CYS A 51 -16.29 3.79 3.12
N GLN A 52 -15.78 4.56 4.08
CA GLN A 52 -16.48 5.66 4.72
C GLN A 52 -15.50 6.80 4.90
N SER A 53 -15.96 8.03 4.68
CA SER A 53 -15.16 9.24 4.89
C SER A 53 -14.63 9.28 6.34
N GLY A 54 -13.37 9.67 6.50
CA GLY A 54 -12.68 9.64 7.77
C GLY A 54 -11.44 10.52 7.78
N ARG A 55 -11.02 10.90 8.99
CA ARG A 55 -9.86 11.75 9.25
C ARG A 55 -8.91 11.06 10.22
N ASN A 56 -7.63 11.38 10.12
CA ASN A 56 -6.57 10.88 11.00
C ASN A 56 -6.60 9.35 11.13
N LEU A 57 -6.63 8.64 10.00
CA LEU A 57 -6.57 7.18 10.02
C LEU A 57 -5.19 6.73 10.48
N SER A 58 -5.13 5.54 11.08
CA SER A 58 -3.87 4.94 11.50
C SER A 58 -2.89 4.87 10.33
N PRO A 59 -1.64 5.30 10.52
CA PRO A 59 -0.60 5.12 9.51
C PRO A 59 -0.41 3.65 9.15
N VAL A 60 -0.07 3.39 7.91
CA VAL A 60 0.25 2.05 7.42
C VAL A 60 1.66 2.01 6.86
N THR A 61 2.33 0.88 7.04
CA THR A 61 3.69 0.68 6.53
C THR A 61 3.69 -0.52 5.60
N THR A 62 4.26 -0.37 4.41
CA THR A 62 4.42 -1.46 3.46
C THR A 62 5.44 -2.48 3.95
N SER A 63 5.39 -3.71 3.44
CA SER A 63 6.45 -4.71 3.63
C SER A 63 7.64 -4.46 2.70
N GLY A 64 7.38 -3.89 1.51
CA GLY A 64 8.39 -3.62 0.48
C GLY A 64 8.44 -2.16 0.04
N PRO A 65 9.19 -1.85 -1.04
CA PRO A 65 9.38 -0.48 -1.51
C PRO A 65 8.20 0.06 -2.33
N GLN A 66 7.10 -0.67 -2.48
CA GLN A 66 6.00 -0.34 -3.38
C GLN A 66 4.67 -0.32 -2.65
N ALA A 67 3.79 0.60 -3.05
CA ALA A 67 2.38 0.60 -2.68
C ALA A 67 1.52 1.04 -3.86
N LEU A 68 0.29 0.56 -3.90
CA LEU A 68 -0.70 0.96 -4.88
C LEU A 68 -1.93 1.53 -4.17
N VAL A 69 -2.27 2.78 -4.49
CA VAL A 69 -3.48 3.43 -4.00
C VAL A 69 -4.47 3.52 -5.16
N TRP A 70 -5.69 3.02 -4.98
CA TRP A 70 -6.69 3.02 -6.03
C TRP A 70 -8.12 2.90 -5.47
N PRO A 71 -9.12 3.45 -6.16
CA PRO A 71 -10.51 3.21 -5.82
C PRO A 71 -10.97 1.85 -6.35
N SER A 72 -11.58 1.03 -5.50
CA SER A 72 -11.92 -0.36 -5.83
C SER A 72 -12.90 -0.48 -6.97
N ASP A 73 -13.93 0.37 -6.97
CA ASP A 73 -15.06 0.24 -7.87
C ASP A 73 -15.70 1.60 -8.21
N LEU A 74 -14.96 2.72 -8.16
CA LEU A 74 -15.52 4.04 -8.52
C LEU A 74 -15.62 4.19 -10.06
N PRO A 75 -16.79 4.02 -10.72
CA PRO A 75 -16.93 4.29 -12.16
C PRO A 75 -16.83 5.78 -12.47
N ASP A 76 -17.05 6.61 -11.45
CA ASP A 76 -16.79 8.03 -11.40
C ASP A 76 -16.23 8.33 -10.02
N VAL A 77 -15.05 8.94 -9.95
CA VAL A 77 -14.74 9.80 -8.80
C VAL A 77 -15.78 10.92 -8.87
N LYS A 78 -16.98 10.70 -8.29
CA LYS A 78 -17.99 11.75 -8.19
C LYS A 78 -17.32 12.93 -7.49
N GLY A 79 -17.52 14.13 -8.03
CA GLY A 79 -16.60 15.28 -7.95
C GLY A 79 -16.29 15.88 -6.57
N ASN A 80 -16.47 15.12 -5.50
CA ASN A 80 -16.24 15.47 -4.11
C ASN A 80 -15.34 14.47 -3.36
N THR A 81 -14.71 13.48 -4.02
CA THR A 81 -13.69 12.67 -3.35
C THR A 81 -12.42 13.49 -3.10
N ARG A 82 -12.04 13.63 -1.83
CA ARG A 82 -10.77 14.26 -1.42
C ARG A 82 -9.91 13.25 -0.71
N LEU A 83 -8.64 13.20 -1.08
CA LEU A 83 -7.66 12.31 -0.48
C LEU A 83 -6.41 13.09 -0.12
N GLN A 84 -6.03 13.05 1.15
CA GLN A 84 -4.77 13.61 1.64
C GLN A 84 -3.93 12.51 2.29
N ILE A 85 -2.96 12.02 1.53
CA ILE A 85 -1.95 11.06 1.97
C ILE A 85 -0.58 11.73 1.90
N THR A 86 0.25 11.51 2.92
CA THR A 86 1.68 11.80 2.88
C THR A 86 2.44 10.50 3.07
N TYR A 87 3.51 10.29 2.32
CA TYR A 87 4.35 9.10 2.44
C TYR A 87 5.81 9.50 2.69
N ARG A 88 6.54 8.65 3.40
CA ARG A 88 7.99 8.79 3.56
C ARG A 88 8.70 7.43 3.46
N PRO A 89 9.92 7.39 2.92
CA PRO A 89 10.73 6.19 2.97
C PRO A 89 11.22 5.94 4.40
N VAL A 90 11.11 4.70 4.86
CA VAL A 90 11.67 4.22 6.13
C VAL A 90 12.56 3.01 5.85
N PRO A 91 13.60 2.74 6.65
CA PRO A 91 14.45 1.58 6.44
C PRO A 91 13.65 0.26 6.41
N GLY A 92 14.10 -0.64 5.53
CA GLY A 92 13.62 -2.01 5.47
C GLY A 92 13.78 -2.76 6.80
N VAL A 93 13.17 -3.93 6.90
CA VAL A 93 13.35 -4.79 8.08
C VAL A 93 14.81 -5.26 8.11
N PRO A 94 15.55 -5.02 9.21
CA PRO A 94 16.94 -5.48 9.32
C PRO A 94 17.05 -6.99 9.04
N GLY A 95 17.98 -7.38 8.17
CA GLY A 95 18.20 -8.78 7.80
C GLY A 95 17.24 -9.36 6.76
N CYS A 96 16.31 -8.56 6.21
CA CYS A 96 15.39 -9.00 5.16
C CYS A 96 15.63 -8.23 3.85
N GLY A 97 15.80 -8.96 2.75
CA GLY A 97 16.02 -8.39 1.42
C GLY A 97 17.46 -7.92 1.19
N GLY A 98 17.66 -7.07 0.18
CA GLY A 98 18.98 -6.57 -0.23
C GLY A 98 19.23 -6.75 -1.72
N THR A 99 20.41 -6.31 -2.18
CA THR A 99 20.86 -6.54 -3.56
C THR A 99 21.73 -7.80 -3.59
N PHE A 100 21.30 -8.81 -4.33
CA PHE A 100 22.03 -10.05 -4.52
C PHE A 100 22.69 -10.02 -5.90
N THR A 101 24.02 -10.01 -5.95
CA THR A 101 24.79 -9.91 -7.21
C THR A 101 25.60 -11.16 -7.52
N PHE A 102 25.51 -12.20 -6.69
CA PHE A 102 26.22 -13.44 -6.91
C PHE A 102 25.59 -14.23 -8.06
N PRO A 103 26.39 -14.94 -8.88
CA PRO A 103 25.88 -15.72 -10.00
C PRO A 103 24.98 -16.88 -9.57
N GLU A 104 25.13 -17.36 -8.32
CA GLU A 104 24.35 -18.45 -7.72
C GLU A 104 24.09 -18.18 -6.23
N GLY A 105 22.95 -18.66 -5.71
CA GLY A 105 22.55 -18.57 -4.31
C GLY A 105 21.06 -18.84 -4.09
N ASP A 106 20.67 -19.15 -2.84
CA ASP A 106 19.29 -19.41 -2.46
C ASP A 106 18.67 -18.20 -1.75
N ILE A 107 17.46 -17.81 -2.16
CA ILE A 107 16.68 -16.74 -1.52
C ILE A 107 15.46 -17.38 -0.87
N SER A 108 15.35 -17.23 0.45
CA SER A 108 14.21 -17.76 1.23
C SER A 108 13.61 -16.67 2.11
N SER A 109 12.29 -16.74 2.32
CA SER A 109 11.60 -15.88 3.28
C SER A 109 11.71 -16.46 4.68
N SER A 110 11.91 -15.60 5.69
CA SER A 110 11.99 -16.02 7.10
C SER A 110 10.70 -16.66 7.62
N GLN A 111 9.56 -16.40 6.97
CA GLN A 111 8.24 -16.97 7.30
C GLN A 111 8.18 -18.50 7.16
N LEU A 112 9.13 -19.14 6.48
CA LEU A 112 9.21 -20.60 6.37
C LEU A 112 9.88 -21.27 7.59
N GLN A 113 10.51 -20.50 8.49
CA GLN A 113 11.22 -21.07 9.65
C GLN A 113 10.34 -21.17 10.92
N ASP A 114 9.22 -20.44 10.99
CA ASP A 114 8.35 -20.42 12.17
C ASP A 114 7.21 -21.48 12.14
N SER A 115 7.09 -22.27 11.06
CA SER A 115 6.06 -23.31 10.96
C SER A 115 6.41 -24.62 11.69
N ASN A 116 7.52 -24.67 12.44
CA ASN A 116 7.95 -25.88 13.15
C ASN A 116 8.17 -25.67 14.65
N ARG A 117 7.37 -24.79 15.27
CA ARG A 117 7.31 -24.66 16.74
C ARG A 117 5.90 -24.78 17.27
#